data_AF-A0A3B0VX76-F1
#
_entry.id   AF-A0A3B0VX76-F1
#
_cell.length_a   1.000
_cell.length_b   1.000
_cell.length_c   1.000
_cell.angle_alpha   90.00
_cell.angle_beta   90.00
_cell.angle_gamma   90.00
#
_symmetry.space_group_name_H-M   'P 1'
#
loop_
_entity.id
_entity.type
_entity.pdbx_description
1 polymer ?
#
loop_
_entity_poly.entity_id
_entity_poly.type
_entity_poly.pdbx_seq_one_letter_code
_entity_poly.pdbx_strand_id
1 'polypeptide(L)'
;MKRATIFLTLLLPISLLLGLGFVINGRIQAKPQMVDVGGSITTDTIWTVANSPYIITETVTVEAGVILTVEAGVTVMTSGDMGQYLDVKGHLEVIGTAVNPILFTAFDDLSTNRWSGIAVSGSANFDYITMRYAYTALFMSESSGGDVLLENSLFEENSVYPIVVDTDALHRLKMNNVIFNNNVPNRVGINRSGSAGDILELAGNVLLTP
;
A
#
# COMPACT_ATOMS: atom_id res chain seq x y z
N MET A 1 -68.49 45.54 -44.94
CA MET A 1 -67.41 46.48 -44.55
C MET A 1 -67.17 46.39 -43.04
N LYS A 2 -66.07 45.75 -42.61
CA LYS A 2 -65.19 46.16 -41.49
C LYS A 2 -64.05 45.13 -41.31
N ARG A 3 -62.89 45.56 -41.82
CA ARG A 3 -61.46 45.26 -41.59
C ARG A 3 -61.02 43.94 -40.93
N ALA A 4 -60.07 43.30 -41.61
CA ALA A 4 -59.14 42.30 -41.11
C ALA A 4 -58.06 42.91 -40.18
N THR A 5 -57.54 42.11 -39.25
CA THR A 5 -56.17 42.23 -38.71
C THR A 5 -55.70 40.84 -38.28
N ILE A 6 -54.53 40.43 -38.78
CA ILE A 6 -53.80 39.19 -38.50
C ILE A 6 -52.97 39.40 -37.21
N PHE A 7 -52.90 38.39 -36.33
CA PHE A 7 -51.75 38.21 -35.43
C PHE A 7 -51.39 36.73 -35.31
N LEU A 8 -50.08 36.51 -35.47
CA LEU A 8 -49.32 35.27 -35.54
C LEU A 8 -48.80 34.92 -34.13
N THR A 9 -48.94 33.69 -33.66
CA THR A 9 -47.96 33.05 -32.74
C THR A 9 -48.06 31.53 -32.82
N LEU A 10 -46.96 30.92 -33.27
CA LEU A 10 -46.61 29.50 -33.17
C LEU A 10 -46.40 29.10 -31.69
N LEU A 11 -46.82 27.91 -31.27
CA LEU A 11 -46.03 27.02 -30.39
C LEU A 11 -46.58 25.57 -30.39
N LEU A 12 -45.63 24.65 -30.36
CA LEU A 12 -45.62 23.21 -30.70
C LEU A 12 -46.24 22.28 -29.61
N PRO A 13 -46.38 20.95 -29.86
CA PRO A 13 -47.41 20.09 -29.27
C PRO A 13 -47.02 19.55 -27.89
N ILE A 14 -47.96 19.54 -26.95
CA ILE A 14 -47.81 18.79 -25.68
C ILE A 14 -48.37 17.40 -25.92
N SER A 15 -47.59 16.56 -26.60
CA SER A 15 -47.81 15.12 -26.64
C SER A 15 -46.83 14.43 -25.71
N LEU A 16 -47.41 13.69 -24.76
CA LEU A 16 -46.84 12.56 -24.03
C LEU A 16 -45.95 12.87 -22.81
N LEU A 17 -46.58 12.88 -21.63
CA LEU A 17 -45.92 12.76 -20.34
C LEU A 17 -46.56 11.63 -19.50
N LEU A 18 -46.12 10.39 -19.73
CA LEU A 18 -46.12 9.26 -18.78
C LEU A 18 -44.92 8.42 -19.22
N GLY A 19 -43.72 8.69 -18.73
CA GLY A 19 -43.28 8.34 -17.39
C GLY A 19 -42.00 7.53 -17.61
N LEU A 20 -40.87 8.17 -17.34
CA LEU A 20 -39.53 7.83 -17.79
C LEU A 20 -39.17 6.35 -17.62
N GLY A 21 -38.51 5.82 -18.65
CA GLY A 21 -37.78 4.57 -18.54
C GLY A 21 -36.85 4.61 -17.33
N PHE A 22 -37.04 3.65 -16.43
CA PHE A 22 -36.00 3.24 -15.50
C PHE A 22 -34.82 2.76 -16.34
N VAL A 23 -33.92 3.68 -16.70
CA VAL A 23 -32.54 3.28 -16.94
C VAL A 23 -32.02 2.93 -15.56
N ILE A 24 -32.16 1.65 -15.21
CA ILE A 24 -31.31 1.02 -14.21
C ILE A 24 -29.89 1.21 -14.74
N ASN A 25 -29.26 2.32 -14.35
CA ASN A 25 -27.81 2.44 -14.28
C ASN A 25 -27.37 1.48 -13.18
N GLY A 26 -27.53 0.19 -13.45
CA GLY A 26 -26.76 -0.84 -12.79
C GLY A 26 -25.33 -0.51 -13.15
N ARG A 27 -24.67 0.24 -12.27
CA ARG A 27 -23.24 0.06 -12.11
C ARG A 27 -23.12 -1.43 -11.84
N ILE A 28 -22.74 -2.19 -12.85
CA ILE A 28 -22.09 -3.47 -12.59
C ILE A 28 -20.88 -3.02 -11.78
N GLN A 29 -20.97 -3.10 -10.45
CA GLN A 29 -19.78 -3.10 -9.63
C GLN A 29 -19.04 -4.33 -10.13
N ALA A 30 -18.03 -4.11 -10.98
CA ALA A 30 -17.04 -5.13 -11.20
C ALA A 30 -16.58 -5.54 -9.81
N LYS A 31 -16.80 -6.81 -9.45
CA LYS A 31 -16.20 -7.35 -8.24
C LYS A 31 -14.71 -7.02 -8.34
N PRO A 32 -14.08 -6.43 -7.31
CA PRO A 32 -12.65 -6.15 -7.36
C PRO A 32 -11.94 -7.43 -7.81
N GLN A 33 -11.36 -7.37 -9.00
CA GLN A 33 -10.66 -8.49 -9.57
C GLN A 33 -9.28 -8.46 -8.93
N MET A 34 -8.95 -9.52 -8.22
CA MET A 34 -7.61 -9.70 -7.65
C MET A 34 -6.60 -9.59 -8.80
N VAL A 35 -5.59 -8.75 -8.62
CA VAL A 35 -4.53 -8.56 -9.62
C VAL A 35 -3.28 -9.26 -9.14
N ASP A 36 -2.95 -10.38 -9.78
CA ASP A 36 -1.70 -11.08 -9.52
C ASP A 36 -0.52 -10.24 -10.03
N VAL A 37 0.52 -10.09 -9.21
CA VAL A 37 1.74 -9.33 -9.50
C VAL A 37 2.98 -10.15 -9.15
N GLY A 38 4.03 -9.93 -9.92
CA GLY A 38 5.33 -10.61 -9.78
C GLY A 38 6.34 -10.07 -10.78
N GLY A 39 7.62 -10.37 -10.54
CA GLY A 39 8.72 -9.97 -11.42
C GLY A 39 9.18 -8.52 -11.23
N SER A 40 10.01 -8.05 -12.17
CA SER A 40 10.60 -6.70 -12.10
C SER A 40 9.66 -5.62 -12.64
N ILE A 41 9.49 -4.56 -11.84
CA ILE A 41 8.92 -3.29 -12.24
C ILE A 41 10.08 -2.40 -12.74
N THR A 42 10.15 -2.20 -14.05
CA THR A 42 11.25 -1.51 -14.74
C THR A 42 10.89 -0.09 -15.19
N THR A 43 9.64 0.32 -15.01
CA THR A 43 9.13 1.67 -15.28
C THR A 43 8.18 2.08 -14.18
N ASP A 44 8.08 3.39 -13.94
CA ASP A 44 7.19 3.91 -12.90
C ASP A 44 5.78 3.33 -13.04
N THR A 45 5.27 2.80 -11.92
CA THR A 45 4.05 2.01 -11.89
C THR A 45 3.18 2.46 -10.74
N ILE A 46 1.86 2.46 -10.97
CA ILE A 46 0.87 2.82 -9.95
C ILE A 46 -0.02 1.61 -9.68
N TRP A 47 -0.07 1.20 -8.42
CA TRP A 47 -1.06 0.28 -7.90
C TRP A 47 -2.27 1.07 -7.41
N THR A 48 -3.37 0.94 -8.14
CA THR A 48 -4.57 1.76 -7.95
C THR A 48 -5.61 1.07 -7.07
N VAL A 49 -6.38 1.84 -6.31
CA VAL A 49 -7.46 1.30 -5.46
C VAL A 49 -8.54 0.55 -6.27
N ALA A 50 -8.76 0.95 -7.52
CA ALA A 50 -9.72 0.33 -8.42
C ALA A 50 -9.37 -1.13 -8.79
N ASN A 51 -8.09 -1.48 -8.70
CA ASN A 51 -7.53 -2.80 -9.00
C ASN A 51 -7.16 -3.59 -7.73
N SER A 52 -7.49 -3.06 -6.55
CA SER A 52 -7.21 -3.73 -5.28
C SER A 52 -8.17 -4.91 -5.06
N PRO A 53 -7.72 -6.04 -4.48
CA PRO A 53 -6.38 -6.29 -3.94
C PRO A 53 -5.34 -6.71 -4.99
N TYR A 54 -4.09 -6.36 -4.72
CA TYR A 54 -2.92 -6.86 -5.44
C TYR A 54 -2.37 -8.10 -4.73
N ILE A 55 -2.12 -9.18 -5.47
CA ILE A 55 -1.65 -10.46 -4.93
C ILE A 55 -0.24 -10.73 -5.44
N ILE A 56 0.75 -10.66 -4.56
CA ILE A 56 2.14 -11.02 -4.84
C ILE A 56 2.21 -12.55 -4.97
N THR A 57 2.25 -13.05 -6.19
CA THR A 57 2.39 -14.48 -6.52
C THR A 57 3.84 -14.88 -6.73
N GLU A 58 4.70 -13.92 -7.07
CA GLU A 58 6.16 -14.05 -7.17
C GLU A 58 6.79 -12.80 -6.58
N THR A 59 8.09 -12.83 -6.22
CA THR A 59 8.78 -11.62 -5.75
C THR A 59 8.60 -10.48 -6.75
N VAL A 60 8.15 -9.33 -6.25
CA VAL A 60 8.06 -8.09 -7.03
C VAL A 60 9.31 -7.29 -6.76
N THR A 61 10.05 -6.90 -7.79
CA THR A 61 11.25 -6.09 -7.66
C THR A 61 11.03 -4.71 -8.24
N VAL A 62 11.06 -3.67 -7.42
CA VAL A 62 11.10 -2.28 -7.90
C VAL A 62 12.55 -1.96 -8.24
N GLU A 63 12.89 -1.93 -9.53
CA GLU A 63 14.27 -1.75 -9.97
C GLU A 63 14.83 -0.36 -9.61
N ALA A 64 16.15 -0.24 -9.55
CA ALA A 64 16.79 1.02 -9.22
C ALA A 64 16.39 2.13 -10.21
N GLY A 65 16.07 3.32 -9.67
CA GLY A 65 15.62 4.48 -10.46
C GLY A 65 14.14 4.44 -10.86
N VAL A 66 13.38 3.43 -10.42
CA VAL A 66 11.94 3.27 -10.68
C VAL A 66 11.12 3.56 -9.42
N ILE A 67 9.92 4.11 -9.61
CA ILE A 67 8.96 4.37 -8.54
C ILE A 67 7.78 3.39 -8.64
N LEU A 68 7.48 2.68 -7.54
CA LEU A 68 6.19 2.06 -7.34
C LEU A 68 5.35 2.95 -6.41
N THR A 69 4.25 3.50 -6.93
CA THR A 69 3.26 4.22 -6.12
C THR A 69 2.09 3.30 -5.80
N VAL A 70 1.65 3.27 -4.54
CA VAL A 70 0.46 2.53 -4.11
C VAL A 70 -0.56 3.53 -3.57
N GLU A 71 -1.74 3.57 -4.18
CA GLU A 71 -2.79 4.52 -3.80
C GLU A 71 -3.40 4.19 -2.43
N ALA A 72 -3.89 5.23 -1.74
CA ALA A 72 -4.63 5.09 -0.50
C ALA A 72 -5.81 4.09 -0.62
N GLY A 73 -5.98 3.24 0.38
CA GLY A 73 -7.02 2.21 0.42
C GLY A 73 -6.67 0.91 -0.33
N VAL A 74 -5.50 0.81 -0.97
CA VAL A 74 -5.06 -0.45 -1.56
C VAL A 74 -4.74 -1.47 -0.47
N THR A 75 -5.24 -2.69 -0.66
CA THR A 75 -4.75 -3.91 -0.01
C THR A 75 -3.78 -4.65 -0.92
N VAL A 76 -2.61 -5.00 -0.37
CA VAL A 76 -1.60 -5.86 -0.98
C VAL A 76 -1.51 -7.13 -0.14
N MET A 77 -1.66 -8.27 -0.78
CA MET A 77 -1.54 -9.59 -0.16
C MET A 77 -0.42 -10.37 -0.85
N THR A 78 0.15 -11.37 -0.17
CA THR A 78 1.01 -12.35 -0.85
C THR A 78 0.34 -13.71 -0.85
N SER A 79 0.62 -14.53 -1.86
CA SER A 79 -0.04 -15.83 -2.10
C SER A 79 0.18 -16.92 -1.03
N GLY A 80 0.87 -16.62 0.08
CA GLY A 80 0.95 -17.48 1.26
C GLY A 80 2.07 -18.53 1.25
N ASP A 81 2.82 -18.63 0.15
CA ASP A 81 4.02 -19.46 0.06
C ASP A 81 5.21 -18.70 0.69
N MET A 82 5.91 -19.34 1.62
CA MET A 82 7.10 -18.72 2.23
C MET A 82 8.14 -18.46 1.13
N GLY A 83 8.56 -17.20 0.99
CA GLY A 83 9.63 -16.80 0.07
C GLY A 83 9.31 -15.64 -0.87
N GLN A 84 8.03 -15.28 -1.08
CA GLN A 84 7.71 -14.07 -1.84
C GLN A 84 7.74 -12.82 -0.95
N TYR A 85 8.26 -11.73 -1.51
CA TYR A 85 8.35 -10.42 -0.89
C TYR A 85 8.33 -9.31 -1.95
N LEU A 86 8.23 -8.08 -1.49
CA LEU A 86 8.49 -6.89 -2.29
C LEU A 86 9.94 -6.45 -2.06
N ASP A 87 10.77 -6.50 -3.11
CA ASP A 87 12.17 -6.05 -3.13
C ASP A 87 12.25 -4.64 -3.71
N VAL A 88 12.60 -3.65 -2.90
CA VAL A 88 12.63 -2.24 -3.29
C VAL A 88 14.09 -1.77 -3.42
N LYS A 89 14.59 -1.77 -4.67
CA LYS A 89 15.89 -1.18 -5.05
C LYS A 89 15.74 0.27 -5.53
N GLY A 90 14.58 0.59 -6.10
CA GLY A 90 14.16 1.94 -6.46
C GLY A 90 13.51 2.67 -5.29
N HIS A 91 12.32 3.23 -5.54
CA HIS A 91 11.53 3.95 -4.55
C HIS A 91 10.12 3.35 -4.41
N LEU A 92 9.67 3.17 -3.17
CA LEU A 92 8.30 2.78 -2.86
C LEU A 92 7.55 3.93 -2.19
N GLU A 93 6.51 4.44 -2.84
CA GLU A 93 5.64 5.51 -2.35
C GLU A 93 4.28 4.92 -1.95
N VAL A 94 4.02 4.83 -0.65
CA VAL A 94 2.84 4.16 -0.06
C VAL A 94 2.19 5.08 0.96
N ILE A 95 1.43 6.04 0.44
CA ILE A 95 0.78 7.11 1.23
C ILE A 95 -0.73 6.85 1.29
N GLY A 96 -1.15 6.26 2.40
CA GLY A 96 -2.54 6.10 2.77
C GLY A 96 -3.13 7.36 3.40
N THR A 97 -4.32 7.22 3.99
CA THR A 97 -4.93 8.25 4.82
C THR A 97 -5.58 7.62 6.05
N ALA A 98 -5.87 8.42 7.08
CA ALA A 98 -6.55 7.95 8.29
C ALA A 98 -7.87 7.20 8.01
N VAL A 99 -8.58 7.57 6.94
CA VAL A 99 -9.86 6.96 6.55
C VAL A 99 -9.71 5.82 5.54
N ASN A 100 -8.64 5.83 4.75
CA ASN A 100 -8.31 4.81 3.76
C ASN A 100 -6.83 4.42 3.91
N PRO A 101 -6.47 3.67 4.97
CA PRO A 101 -5.11 3.20 5.14
C PRO A 101 -4.75 2.17 4.05
N ILE A 102 -3.46 2.01 3.78
CA ILE A 102 -2.96 0.93 2.91
C ILE A 102 -2.66 -0.29 3.77
N LEU A 103 -3.09 -1.48 3.34
CA LEU A 103 -2.89 -2.74 4.06
C LEU A 103 -1.92 -3.66 3.32
N PHE A 104 -0.89 -4.12 4.02
CA PHE A 104 -0.02 -5.22 3.60
C PHE A 104 -0.25 -6.42 4.54
N THR A 105 -0.63 -7.57 3.98
CA THR A 105 -1.04 -8.73 4.78
C THR A 105 -0.80 -10.08 4.08
N ALA A 106 -0.98 -11.18 4.81
CA ALA A 106 -1.04 -12.54 4.26
C ALA A 106 -2.31 -12.75 3.42
N PHE A 107 -2.30 -13.70 2.47
CA PHE A 107 -3.48 -14.01 1.64
C PHE A 107 -4.77 -14.26 2.43
N ASP A 108 -4.65 -14.97 3.55
CA ASP A 108 -5.79 -15.31 4.40
C ASP A 108 -6.12 -14.21 5.41
N ASP A 109 -5.28 -13.18 5.52
CA ASP A 109 -5.38 -12.08 6.49
C ASP A 109 -5.59 -12.55 7.93
N LEU A 110 -5.01 -13.70 8.26
CA LEU A 110 -5.23 -14.39 9.54
C LEU A 110 -3.98 -15.10 10.06
N SER A 111 -3.21 -15.73 9.17
CA SER A 111 -2.08 -16.56 9.58
C SER A 111 -0.78 -15.78 9.51
N THR A 112 -0.02 -15.77 10.61
CA THR A 112 1.34 -15.22 10.67
C THR A 112 2.34 -16.09 9.89
N ASN A 113 3.53 -15.56 9.54
CA ASN A 113 4.60 -16.28 8.84
C ASN A 113 4.21 -16.80 7.44
N ARG A 114 3.31 -16.07 6.77
CA ARG A 114 2.83 -16.41 5.43
C ARG A 114 3.44 -15.56 4.34
N TRP A 115 4.21 -14.54 4.71
CA TRP A 115 4.91 -13.67 3.77
C TRP A 115 6.16 -13.08 4.38
N SER A 116 7.18 -12.84 3.56
CA SER A 116 8.52 -12.51 4.05
C SER A 116 8.68 -11.04 4.44
N GLY A 117 7.81 -10.14 3.98
CA GLY A 117 7.90 -8.70 4.22
C GLY A 117 8.17 -7.86 2.98
N ILE A 118 8.60 -6.64 3.24
CA ILE A 118 9.17 -5.71 2.26
C ILE A 118 10.66 -5.53 2.58
N ALA A 119 11.52 -5.79 1.60
CA ALA A 119 12.95 -5.52 1.70
C ALA A 119 13.26 -4.19 0.99
N VAL A 120 13.98 -3.29 1.65
CA VAL A 120 14.30 -1.96 1.12
C VAL A 120 15.80 -1.73 1.15
N SER A 121 16.41 -1.77 -0.04
CA SER A 121 17.79 -1.32 -0.30
C SER A 121 17.84 0.08 -0.93
N GLY A 122 16.74 0.51 -1.57
CA GLY A 122 16.55 1.84 -2.14
C GLY A 122 15.99 2.85 -1.12
N SER A 123 14.79 3.38 -1.36
CA SER A 123 14.09 4.30 -0.44
C SER A 123 12.59 4.02 -0.37
N ALA A 124 11.92 4.49 0.68
CA ALA A 124 10.47 4.32 0.80
C ALA A 124 9.81 5.38 1.69
N ASN A 125 8.58 5.75 1.36
CA ASN A 125 7.72 6.56 2.21
C ASN A 125 6.46 5.79 2.55
N PHE A 126 6.22 5.56 3.84
CA PHE A 126 5.04 4.92 4.39
C PHE A 126 4.28 5.93 5.24
N ASP A 127 3.03 6.23 4.88
CA ASP A 127 2.12 7.02 5.72
C ASP A 127 0.75 6.34 5.79
N TYR A 128 0.16 6.25 6.98
CA TYR A 128 -1.11 5.55 7.22
C TYR A 128 -1.14 4.13 6.64
N ILE A 129 -0.12 3.32 6.93
CA ILE A 129 -0.10 1.90 6.55
C ILE A 129 -0.41 0.98 7.73
N THR A 130 -0.89 -0.22 7.42
CA THR A 130 -0.88 -1.36 8.34
C THR A 130 -0.12 -2.51 7.71
N MET A 131 0.89 -3.03 8.40
CA MET A 131 1.63 -4.25 8.02
C MET A 131 1.41 -5.34 9.05
N ARG A 132 0.84 -6.47 8.62
CA ARG A 132 0.55 -7.59 9.51
C ARG A 132 0.79 -8.97 8.93
N TYR A 133 0.91 -9.94 9.83
CA TYR A 133 1.09 -11.35 9.51
C TYR A 133 2.37 -11.71 8.72
N ALA A 134 3.34 -10.79 8.66
CA ALA A 134 4.63 -11.04 8.05
C ALA A 134 5.52 -11.89 8.95
N TYR A 135 6.54 -12.52 8.36
CA TYR A 135 7.70 -12.99 9.12
C TYR A 135 8.42 -11.78 9.73
N THR A 136 9.02 -10.92 8.89
CA THR A 136 9.51 -9.58 9.24
C THR A 136 8.80 -8.60 8.32
N ALA A 137 8.02 -7.64 8.81
CA ALA A 137 7.21 -6.79 7.91
C ALA A 137 8.06 -5.84 7.05
N LEU A 138 9.11 -5.26 7.63
CA LEU A 138 10.03 -4.37 6.93
C LEU A 138 11.49 -4.73 7.25
N PHE A 139 12.28 -4.98 6.21
CA PHE A 139 13.72 -5.21 6.30
C PHE A 139 14.47 -4.11 5.55
N MET A 140 15.43 -3.47 6.21
CA MET A 140 16.26 -2.41 5.63
C MET A 140 17.73 -2.81 5.61
N SER A 141 18.36 -2.71 4.44
CA SER A 141 19.78 -2.97 4.22
C SER A 141 20.42 -1.90 3.35
N GLU A 142 21.75 -1.93 3.20
CA GLU A 142 22.57 -1.06 2.35
C GLU A 142 22.69 0.40 2.83
N SER A 143 23.84 0.79 3.36
CA SER A 143 24.07 2.19 3.77
C SER A 143 23.84 3.27 2.69
N SER A 144 23.90 2.93 1.40
CA SER A 144 23.83 3.89 0.30
C SER A 144 22.41 4.20 -0.23
N GLY A 145 21.40 3.49 0.25
CA GLY A 145 20.00 3.76 -0.11
C GLY A 145 19.51 5.12 0.39
N GLY A 146 18.36 5.57 -0.10
CA GLY A 146 17.70 6.77 0.41
C GLY A 146 16.98 6.53 1.74
N ASP A 147 16.38 7.60 2.29
CA ASP A 147 15.62 7.51 3.53
C ASP A 147 14.45 6.51 3.44
N VAL A 148 14.12 5.91 4.57
CA VAL A 148 12.87 5.16 4.78
C VAL A 148 12.07 5.89 5.84
N LEU A 149 11.00 6.55 5.40
CA LEU A 149 10.12 7.36 6.22
C LEU A 149 8.89 6.55 6.62
N LEU A 150 8.57 6.51 7.91
CA LEU A 150 7.37 5.88 8.44
C LEU A 150 6.60 6.87 9.30
N GLU A 151 5.38 7.18 8.86
CA GLU A 151 4.48 8.11 9.52
C GLU A 151 3.11 7.45 9.79
N ASN A 152 2.50 7.72 10.95
CA ASN A 152 1.12 7.35 11.27
C ASN A 152 0.74 5.88 10.99
N SER A 153 1.68 4.96 11.24
CA SER A 153 1.62 3.60 10.72
C SER A 153 1.56 2.54 11.83
N LEU A 154 0.92 1.41 11.52
CA LEU A 154 0.72 0.30 12.45
C LEU A 154 1.44 -0.96 11.93
N PHE A 155 2.20 -1.59 12.80
CA PHE A 155 2.77 -2.91 12.59
C PHE A 155 2.18 -3.86 13.62
N GLU A 156 1.46 -4.89 13.17
CA GLU A 156 0.79 -5.80 14.10
C GLU A 156 0.88 -7.28 13.73
N GLU A 157 0.85 -8.15 14.75
CA GLU A 157 0.75 -9.60 14.56
C GLU A 157 1.84 -10.20 13.62
N ASN A 158 3.06 -9.67 13.65
CA ASN A 158 4.20 -10.21 12.90
C ASN A 158 5.00 -11.24 13.72
N SER A 159 5.55 -12.27 13.05
CA SER A 159 6.17 -13.45 13.69
C SER A 159 7.61 -13.26 14.16
N VAL A 160 8.31 -12.26 13.64
CA VAL A 160 9.64 -11.80 14.04
C VAL A 160 9.54 -10.29 14.30
N TYR A 161 10.67 -9.64 14.60
CA TYR A 161 10.78 -8.19 14.68
C TYR A 161 10.00 -7.55 13.51
N PRO A 162 8.99 -6.69 13.76
CA PRO A 162 8.19 -6.06 12.71
C PRO A 162 9.06 -5.22 11.77
N ILE A 163 10.13 -4.62 12.30
CA ILE A 163 11.15 -3.93 11.52
C ILE A 163 12.51 -4.49 11.91
N VAL A 164 13.31 -4.85 10.91
CA VAL A 164 14.73 -5.15 11.06
C VAL A 164 15.53 -4.20 10.20
N VAL A 165 16.57 -3.61 10.77
CA VAL A 165 17.46 -2.70 10.05
C VAL A 165 18.92 -3.10 10.26
N ASP A 166 19.67 -3.25 9.18
CA ASP A 166 21.11 -3.44 9.28
C ASP A 166 21.77 -2.18 9.86
N THR A 167 22.82 -2.35 10.66
CA THR A 167 23.49 -1.24 11.35
C THR A 167 23.96 -0.13 10.42
N ASP A 168 24.34 -0.48 9.20
CA ASP A 168 24.81 0.47 8.19
C ASP A 168 23.66 1.25 7.55
N ALA A 169 22.44 0.70 7.51
CA ALA A 169 21.22 1.34 7.04
C ALA A 169 20.46 2.12 8.14
N LEU A 170 20.81 1.95 9.42
CA LEU A 170 20.08 2.53 10.56
C LEU A 170 19.88 4.05 10.45
N HIS A 171 20.86 4.77 9.92
CA HIS A 171 20.81 6.23 9.77
C HIS A 171 19.75 6.72 8.76
N ARG A 172 19.18 5.83 7.94
CA ARG A 172 18.14 6.11 6.94
C ARG A 172 16.73 5.95 7.48
N LEU A 173 16.56 5.27 8.63
CA LEU A 173 15.24 4.99 9.21
C LEU A 173 14.74 6.21 9.99
N LYS A 174 13.59 6.76 9.57
CA LYS A 174 12.91 7.85 10.28
C LYS A 174 11.50 7.42 10.61
N MET A 175 11.13 7.49 11.88
CA MET A 175 9.83 7.03 12.37
C MET A 175 9.15 8.12 13.17
N ASN A 176 7.90 8.41 12.82
CA ASN A 176 7.05 9.37 13.52
C ASN A 176 5.64 8.76 13.69
N ASN A 177 5.14 8.69 14.92
CA ASN A 177 3.83 8.10 15.20
C ASN A 177 3.66 6.66 14.64
N VAL A 178 4.64 5.79 14.89
CA VAL A 178 4.59 4.38 14.50
C VAL A 178 4.23 3.51 15.71
N ILE A 179 3.25 2.62 15.54
CA ILE A 179 2.72 1.76 16.61
C ILE A 179 3.09 0.30 16.32
N PHE A 180 3.60 -0.39 17.34
CA PHE A 180 3.81 -1.84 17.33
C PHE A 180 2.79 -2.52 18.26
N ASN A 181 1.98 -3.43 17.72
CA ASN A 181 0.95 -4.14 18.49
C ASN A 181 1.05 -5.67 18.28
N ASN A 182 1.11 -6.46 19.36
CA ASN A 182 1.09 -7.93 19.28
C ASN A 182 2.13 -8.57 18.33
N ASN A 183 3.26 -7.91 18.06
CA ASN A 183 4.35 -8.55 17.32
C ASN A 183 5.24 -9.39 18.26
N VAL A 184 5.93 -10.37 17.71
CA VAL A 184 6.83 -11.24 18.48
C VAL A 184 8.23 -11.22 17.84
N PRO A 185 9.17 -10.37 18.27
CA PRO A 185 9.07 -9.40 19.38
C PRO A 185 8.42 -8.05 19.01
N ASN A 186 7.79 -7.37 19.97
CA ASN A 186 7.09 -6.10 19.77
C ASN A 186 8.00 -4.86 19.79
N ARG A 187 9.08 -4.89 19.01
CA ARG A 187 10.12 -3.84 18.95
C ARG A 187 10.92 -3.90 17.64
N VAL A 188 11.74 -2.89 17.35
CA VAL A 188 12.65 -2.90 16.20
C VAL A 188 13.93 -3.71 16.51
N GLY A 189 14.35 -4.56 15.57
CA GLY A 189 15.63 -5.27 15.63
C GLY A 189 16.71 -4.55 14.82
N ILE A 190 17.92 -4.42 15.37
CA ILE A 190 19.08 -3.93 14.62
C ILE A 190 20.04 -5.09 14.36
N ASN A 191 20.30 -5.40 13.11
CA ASN A 191 21.21 -6.46 12.70
C ASN A 191 22.63 -5.92 12.51
N ARG A 192 23.63 -6.44 13.22
CA ARG A 192 25.03 -6.01 13.05
C ARG A 192 25.63 -6.62 11.79
N SER A 193 25.95 -5.77 10.82
CA SER A 193 26.66 -6.17 9.60
C SER A 193 28.02 -6.81 9.95
N GLY A 194 28.22 -8.08 9.59
CA GLY A 194 29.50 -8.80 9.75
C GLY A 194 29.58 -9.82 10.90
N SER A 195 28.53 -9.98 11.71
CA SER A 195 28.44 -11.01 12.76
C SER A 195 27.08 -11.68 12.70
N ALA A 196 27.01 -12.86 12.10
CA ALA A 196 25.79 -13.65 12.07
C ALA A 196 25.28 -13.91 13.50
N GLY A 197 24.09 -13.37 13.83
CA GLY A 197 23.36 -13.71 15.06
C GLY A 197 23.34 -12.65 16.16
N ASP A 198 24.07 -11.53 16.05
CA ASP A 198 24.08 -10.48 17.06
C ASP A 198 23.09 -9.36 16.70
N ILE A 199 21.83 -9.51 17.12
CA ILE A 199 20.83 -8.44 17.04
C ILE A 199 20.98 -7.53 18.26
N LEU A 200 21.29 -6.26 18.04
CA LEU A 200 21.14 -5.23 19.07
C LEU A 200 19.66 -4.85 19.14
N GLU A 201 19.10 -4.91 20.33
CA GLU A 201 17.69 -4.61 20.54
C GLU A 201 17.50 -3.15 20.94
N LEU A 202 16.65 -2.44 20.21
CA LEU A 202 16.09 -1.18 20.67
C LEU A 202 14.74 -1.48 21.34
N ALA A 203 14.68 -1.33 22.66
CA ALA A 203 13.44 -1.45 23.42
C ALA A 203 13.00 -0.08 23.96
N GLY A 204 11.71 0.21 23.88
CA GLY A 204 11.10 1.46 24.33
C GLY A 204 10.58 2.33 23.19
N ASN A 205 10.02 3.50 23.53
CA ASN A 205 9.65 4.53 22.57
C ASN A 205 10.94 5.14 22.01
N VAL A 206 11.51 4.53 20.97
CA VAL A 206 12.65 5.14 20.27
C VAL A 206 12.12 6.29 19.43
N LEU A 207 12.17 7.49 20.00
CA LEU A 207 12.12 8.73 19.25
C LEU A 207 13.43 8.80 18.44
N LEU A 208 13.40 8.40 17.17
CA LEU A 208 14.42 8.80 16.20
C LEU A 208 14.08 10.22 15.75
N THR A 209 14.33 11.21 16.62
CA THR A 209 14.27 12.62 16.20
C THR A 209 15.55 12.99 15.47
N PRO A 210 15.47 13.92 14.48
CA PRO A 210 16.57 14.27 13.59
C PRO A 210 17.85 14.71 14.30
#